data_AF-A0ABC9A8F3-F1
#
_entry.id   AF-A0ABC9A8F3-F1
#
_cell.length_a   1.000
_cell.length_b   1.000
_cell.length_c   1.000
_cell.angle_alpha   90.00
_cell.angle_beta   90.00
_cell.angle_gamma   90.00
#
_symmetry.space_group_name_H-M   'P 1'
#
loop_
_entity.id
_entity.type
_entity.pdbx_description
1 polymer ?
#
loop_
_entity_poly.entity_id
_entity_poly.type
_entity_poly.pdbx_seq_one_letter_code
_entity_poly.pdbx_strand_id
1 'polypeptide(L)'
;MALMALTNLPEFEGPEKIVIRRYSDFEWLHDRLAERYKGIFIPPLPEKNAVEKFRFSKEFIELRRQALDMFVNRIASHPELKQSEVLRVFLQADEEKMDRARSYETGIFKRPADFLQMFKSKVSDVVLGKEKPVEESTPEYEKLKNYIFELENHLAEAQKQAYRLVKRHRELGQSLAEFGKAIKLLGACEGDMMEKVFSEVGSKSEMLSIKLQREADNLLFNFEEPLKDYVRAVQSIKATMMDRANAFRQHFDLDQERKYKELNLEKLKFMNPEKYAEAESEFRELKADSEEATKKFEHIVRLMNEELARFQEQKTADIGLAFHEFAKGQAKLAKDIADAWRSILPKLEACSTS
;
A
#
# COMPACT_ATOMS: atom_id res chain seq x y z
N MET A 1 6.21 -3.08 18.59
CA MET A 1 4.77 -2.78 18.51
C MET A 1 4.05 -3.86 19.28
N ALA A 2 3.25 -3.51 20.28
CA ALA A 2 2.37 -4.47 20.93
C ALA A 2 1.13 -4.65 20.05
N LEU A 3 0.80 -5.90 19.73
CA LEU A 3 -0.39 -6.28 18.99
C LEU A 3 -1.29 -7.07 19.93
N MET A 4 -2.58 -6.77 19.91
CA MET A 4 -3.61 -7.55 20.59
C MET A 4 -4.38 -8.31 19.53
N ALA A 5 -4.21 -9.63 19.50
CA ALA A 5 -4.98 -10.52 18.63
C ALA A 5 -6.27 -10.90 19.36
N LEU A 6 -7.40 -10.51 18.79
CA LEU A 6 -8.74 -10.93 19.23
C LEU A 6 -9.33 -11.85 18.16
N THR A 7 -9.76 -13.04 18.55
CA THR A 7 -10.19 -14.06 17.59
C THR A 7 -11.21 -15.02 18.18
N ASN A 8 -12.09 -15.55 17.33
CA ASN A 8 -13.00 -16.64 17.65
C ASN A 8 -12.60 -17.95 16.96
N LEU A 9 -11.44 -17.99 16.30
CA LEU A 9 -10.94 -19.16 15.58
C LEU A 9 -10.34 -20.18 16.56
N PRO A 10 -10.73 -21.47 16.47
CA PRO A 10 -10.30 -22.50 17.42
C PRO A 10 -8.82 -22.87 17.32
N GLU A 11 -8.15 -22.52 16.22
CA GLU A 11 -6.71 -22.79 16.01
C GLU A 11 -5.80 -21.83 16.80
N PHE A 12 -6.38 -20.89 17.55
CA PHE A 12 -5.65 -19.97 18.42
C PHE A 12 -5.67 -20.44 19.87
N GLU A 13 -4.56 -20.24 20.58
CA GLU A 13 -4.37 -20.63 22.00
C GLU A 13 -5.30 -19.90 22.99
N GLY A 14 -6.17 -19.02 22.50
CA GLY A 14 -7.16 -18.30 23.29
C GLY A 14 -7.87 -17.22 22.47
N PRO A 15 -8.94 -16.62 23.04
CA PRO A 15 -9.70 -15.56 22.38
C PRO A 15 -8.94 -14.23 22.33
N GLU A 16 -7.95 -14.05 23.20
CA GLU A 16 -7.13 -12.85 23.31
C GLU A 16 -5.66 -13.24 23.52
N LYS A 17 -4.76 -12.60 22.78
CA LYS A 17 -3.32 -12.75 22.98
C LYS A 17 -2.58 -11.46 22.65
N ILE A 18 -1.67 -11.06 23.54
CA ILE A 18 -0.80 -9.92 23.31
C ILE A 18 0.58 -10.42 22.87
N VAL A 19 1.07 -9.90 21.75
CA VAL A 19 2.42 -10.20 21.23
C VAL A 19 3.18 -8.92 20.92
N ILE A 20 4.49 -8.96 21.08
CA ILE A 20 5.38 -7.86 20.69
C ILE A 20 6.02 -8.22 19.35
N ARG A 21 5.87 -7.33 18.37
CA ARG A 21 6.43 -7.46 17.03
C ARG A 21 7.28 -6.26 16.64
N ARG A 22 8.43 -6.54 16.04
CA ARG A 22 9.36 -5.60 15.42
C ARG A 22 9.02 -5.48 13.94
N TYR A 23 9.41 -4.40 13.27
CA TYR A 23 9.14 -4.22 11.84
C TYR A 23 9.63 -5.39 10.97
N SER A 24 10.77 -6.00 11.32
CA SER A 24 11.30 -7.19 10.66
C SER A 24 10.39 -8.43 10.76
N ASP A 25 9.55 -8.54 11.80
CA ASP A 25 8.52 -9.58 11.88
C ASP A 25 7.42 -9.39 10.83
N PHE A 26 7.07 -8.13 10.53
CA PHE A 26 6.08 -7.81 9.51
C PHE A 26 6.64 -8.05 8.10
N GLU A 27 7.92 -7.72 7.87
CA GLU A 27 8.61 -8.09 6.62
C GLU A 27 8.58 -9.61 6.40
N TRP A 28 8.89 -10.39 7.44
CA TRP A 28 8.81 -11.86 7.37
C TRP A 28 7.39 -12.35 7.03
N LEU A 29 6.37 -11.83 7.71
CA LEU A 29 4.98 -12.20 7.44
C LEU A 29 4.60 -11.87 5.99
N HIS A 30 4.89 -10.66 5.53
CA HIS A 30 4.60 -10.21 4.18
C HIS A 30 5.24 -11.12 3.12
N ASP A 31 6.55 -11.36 3.24
CA ASP A 31 7.31 -12.14 2.26
C ASP A 31 6.82 -13.60 2.19
N ARG A 32 6.50 -14.19 3.35
CA ARG A 32 5.97 -15.57 3.42
C ARG A 32 4.58 -15.70 2.82
N LEU A 33 3.73 -14.69 3.01
CA LEU A 33 2.43 -14.68 2.36
C LEU A 33 2.57 -14.50 0.85
N ALA A 34 3.41 -13.58 0.39
CA ALA A 34 3.65 -13.33 -1.04
C ALA A 34 4.25 -14.53 -1.78
N GLU A 35 5.02 -15.37 -1.08
CA GLU A 35 5.54 -16.62 -1.63
C GLU A 35 4.47 -17.71 -1.73
N ARG A 36 3.68 -17.91 -0.67
CA ARG A 36 2.72 -19.03 -0.57
C ARG A 36 1.40 -18.79 -1.29
N TYR A 37 0.95 -17.54 -1.37
CA TYR A 37 -0.38 -17.16 -1.84
C TYR A 37 -0.31 -16.42 -3.18
N LYS A 38 0.18 -17.11 -4.21
CA LYS A 38 0.28 -16.58 -5.57
C LYS A 38 -1.10 -16.29 -6.14
N GLY A 39 -1.27 -15.11 -6.73
CA GLY A 39 -2.58 -14.64 -7.21
C GLY A 39 -3.35 -13.76 -6.21
N ILE A 40 -2.90 -13.67 -4.94
CA ILE A 40 -3.49 -12.79 -3.93
C ILE A 40 -2.74 -11.46 -3.83
N PHE A 41 -3.46 -10.35 -3.63
CA PHE A 41 -2.88 -9.04 -3.37
C PHE A 41 -2.50 -8.91 -1.88
N ILE A 42 -1.23 -9.16 -1.57
CA ILE A 42 -0.75 -9.02 -0.19
C ILE A 42 -0.76 -7.55 0.23
N PRO A 43 -1.40 -7.17 1.36
CA PRO A 43 -1.44 -5.78 1.82
C PRO A 43 -0.03 -5.18 1.92
N PRO A 44 0.17 -3.91 1.54
CA PRO A 44 1.49 -3.30 1.54
C PRO A 44 1.98 -2.99 2.96
N LEU A 45 3.30 -3.02 3.15
CA LEU A 45 3.94 -2.50 4.36
C LEU A 45 4.23 -1.00 4.24
N PRO A 46 4.22 -0.23 5.36
CA PRO A 46 4.71 1.14 5.36
C PRO A 46 6.21 1.20 5.09
N GLU A 47 6.73 2.37 4.72
CA GLU A 47 8.16 2.51 4.37
C GLU A 47 9.11 2.09 5.51
N LYS A 48 10.15 1.33 5.16
CA LYS A 48 11.17 0.85 6.08
C LYS A 48 12.00 1.97 6.70
N ASN A 49 12.40 2.95 5.88
CA ASN A 49 13.27 4.04 6.28
C ASN A 49 12.50 5.36 6.25
N ALA A 50 12.42 6.04 7.40
CA ALA A 50 12.23 7.48 7.37
C ALA A 50 13.56 8.15 7.01
N VAL A 51 13.50 9.37 6.47
CA VAL A 51 14.64 10.28 6.50
C VAL A 51 15.14 10.34 7.94
N GLU A 52 16.44 10.17 8.16
CA GLU A 52 17.04 9.91 9.47
C GLU A 52 16.65 10.95 10.54
N LYS A 53 16.43 12.20 10.10
CA LYS A 53 15.94 13.32 10.92
C LYS A 53 14.52 13.14 11.48
N PHE A 54 13.65 12.37 10.82
CA PHE A 54 12.23 12.23 11.16
C PHE A 54 11.86 10.84 11.69
N ARG A 55 12.79 9.88 11.72
CA ARG A 55 12.50 8.48 12.09
C ARG A 55 12.01 8.26 13.52
N PHE A 56 12.17 9.25 14.39
CA PHE A 56 11.69 9.25 15.77
C PHE A 56 10.65 10.34 16.04
N SER A 57 10.13 11.01 15.01
CA SER A 57 9.03 11.95 15.21
C SER A 57 7.78 11.17 15.66
N LYS A 58 7.02 11.75 16.58
CA LYS A 58 5.74 11.14 17.03
C LYS A 58 4.81 10.88 15.85
N GLU A 59 4.76 11.81 14.91
CA GLU A 59 4.02 11.70 13.65
C GLU A 59 4.42 10.44 12.88
N PHE A 60 5.72 10.25 12.61
CA PHE A 60 6.19 9.09 11.86
C PHE A 60 5.89 7.76 12.57
N ILE A 61 6.09 7.72 13.88
CA ILE A 61 5.82 6.52 14.69
C ILE A 61 4.32 6.18 14.62
N GLU A 62 3.44 7.16 14.71
CA GLU A 62 2.00 6.96 14.67
C GLU A 62 1.50 6.57 13.27
N LEU A 63 1.97 7.22 12.20
CA LEU A 63 1.65 6.83 10.82
C LEU A 63 2.04 5.38 10.56
N ARG A 64 3.25 4.99 10.99
CA ARG A 64 3.72 3.61 10.88
C ARG A 64 2.86 2.66 11.71
N ARG A 65 2.50 3.04 12.93
CA ARG A 65 1.64 2.21 13.81
C ARG A 65 0.29 1.94 13.15
N GLN A 66 -0.35 2.97 12.60
CA GLN A 66 -1.64 2.85 11.91
C GLN A 66 -1.52 1.98 10.65
N ALA A 67 -0.49 2.19 9.83
CA ALA A 67 -0.28 1.40 8.63
C ALA A 67 -0.02 -0.09 8.93
N LEU A 68 0.76 -0.40 9.97
CA LEU A 68 1.00 -1.78 10.40
C LEU A 68 -0.27 -2.43 10.99
N ASP A 69 -1.10 -1.66 11.68
CA ASP A 69 -2.39 -2.13 12.19
C ASP A 69 -3.34 -2.47 11.03
N MET A 70 -3.47 -1.57 10.05
CA MET A 70 -4.24 -1.81 8.83
C MET A 70 -3.73 -3.04 8.06
N PHE A 71 -2.41 -3.19 7.93
CA PHE A 71 -1.79 -4.34 7.27
C PHE A 71 -2.23 -5.66 7.89
N VAL A 72 -2.11 -5.81 9.23
CA VAL A 72 -2.49 -7.05 9.92
C VAL A 72 -4.00 -7.27 9.84
N ASN A 73 -4.80 -6.23 10.04
CA ASN A 73 -6.26 -6.35 9.99
C ASN A 73 -6.76 -6.77 8.60
N ARG A 74 -6.18 -6.24 7.52
CA ARG A 74 -6.51 -6.68 6.14
C ARG A 74 -6.18 -8.14 5.89
N ILE A 75 -5.05 -8.63 6.40
CA ILE A 75 -4.68 -10.05 6.31
C ILE A 75 -5.67 -10.90 7.13
N ALA A 76 -6.00 -10.49 8.34
CA ALA A 76 -6.92 -11.20 9.23
C ALA A 76 -8.37 -11.20 8.74
N SER A 77 -8.79 -10.19 7.96
CA SER A 77 -10.12 -10.14 7.34
C SER A 77 -10.21 -10.91 6.01
N HIS A 78 -9.08 -11.20 5.38
CA HIS A 78 -9.06 -11.87 4.07
C HIS A 78 -9.52 -13.34 4.19
N PRO A 79 -10.43 -13.84 3.33
CA PRO A 79 -10.98 -15.20 3.42
C PRO A 79 -9.93 -16.32 3.48
N GLU A 80 -8.90 -16.26 2.62
CA GLU A 80 -7.81 -17.24 2.61
C GLU A 80 -6.69 -16.92 3.61
N LEU A 81 -6.15 -15.69 3.63
CA LEU A 81 -4.98 -15.36 4.46
C LEU A 81 -5.24 -15.48 5.97
N LYS A 82 -6.49 -15.28 6.42
CA LYS A 82 -6.85 -15.41 7.84
C LYS A 82 -6.62 -16.82 8.40
N GLN A 83 -6.65 -17.84 7.54
CA GLN A 83 -6.42 -19.23 7.92
C GLN A 83 -4.94 -19.64 7.79
N SER A 84 -4.06 -18.73 7.36
CA SER A 84 -2.67 -19.05 7.11
C SER A 84 -1.91 -19.42 8.39
N GLU A 85 -1.11 -20.48 8.30
CA GLU A 85 -0.18 -20.86 9.37
C GLU A 85 0.81 -19.73 9.67
N VAL A 86 1.20 -18.98 8.64
CA VAL A 86 2.16 -17.87 8.74
C VAL A 86 1.59 -16.76 9.63
N LEU A 87 0.33 -16.36 9.40
CA LEU A 87 -0.34 -15.38 10.26
C LEU A 87 -0.50 -15.92 11.69
N ARG A 88 -0.83 -17.21 11.84
CA ARG A 88 -0.99 -17.84 13.15
C ARG A 88 0.31 -17.77 13.96
N VAL A 89 1.44 -18.14 13.36
CA VAL A 89 2.77 -18.00 13.98
C VAL A 89 3.03 -16.54 14.33
N PHE A 90 2.78 -15.62 13.40
CA PHE A 90 2.95 -14.19 13.63
C PHE A 90 2.11 -13.66 14.80
N LEU A 91 0.91 -14.16 15.05
CA LEU A 91 0.03 -13.68 16.12
C LEU A 91 0.21 -14.44 17.46
N GLN A 92 0.91 -15.57 17.47
CA GLN A 92 1.01 -16.43 18.65
C GLN A 92 2.42 -16.74 19.14
N ALA A 93 3.44 -16.66 18.29
CA ALA A 93 4.81 -16.98 18.69
C ALA A 93 5.34 -16.00 19.75
N ASP A 94 6.07 -16.51 20.74
CA ASP A 94 6.96 -15.68 21.55
C ASP A 94 8.16 -15.19 20.71
N GLU A 95 9.00 -14.34 21.32
CA GLU A 95 10.15 -13.75 20.64
C GLU A 95 11.16 -14.81 20.16
N GLU A 96 11.41 -15.86 20.96
CA GLU A 96 12.34 -16.94 20.60
C GLU A 96 11.83 -17.79 19.42
N LYS A 97 10.52 -18.07 19.37
CA LYS A 97 9.88 -18.76 18.23
C LYS A 97 9.92 -17.89 16.97
N MET A 98 9.68 -16.58 17.09
CA MET A 98 9.79 -15.66 15.95
C MET A 98 11.23 -15.53 15.43
N ASP A 99 12.22 -15.48 16.32
CA ASP A 99 13.63 -15.48 15.94
C ASP A 99 14.00 -16.75 15.17
N ARG A 100 13.58 -17.92 15.67
CA ARG A 100 13.80 -19.20 14.97
C ARG A 100 13.14 -19.23 13.59
N ALA A 101 11.90 -18.76 13.48
CA ALA A 101 11.19 -18.68 12.20
C ALA A 101 11.96 -17.83 11.18
N ARG A 102 12.53 -16.69 11.59
CA ARG A 102 13.37 -15.85 10.73
C ARG A 102 14.71 -16.51 10.38
N SER A 103 15.39 -17.11 11.36
CA SER A 103 16.74 -17.67 11.19
C SER A 103 16.78 -18.91 10.30
N TYR A 104 15.74 -19.77 10.35
CA TYR A 104 15.62 -20.93 9.47
C TYR A 104 15.72 -20.54 7.97
N GLU A 105 15.34 -19.30 7.65
CA GLU A 105 15.15 -18.86 6.27
C GLU A 105 16.35 -18.11 5.71
N THR A 106 17.16 -17.45 6.55
CA THR A 106 18.44 -16.86 6.12
C THR A 106 19.42 -17.89 5.55
N GLY A 107 19.22 -19.18 5.83
CA GLY A 107 19.98 -20.29 5.25
C GLY A 107 19.47 -20.79 3.88
N ILE A 108 18.26 -20.42 3.46
CA ILE A 108 17.60 -20.96 2.24
C ILE A 108 17.31 -19.86 1.19
N PHE A 109 17.15 -18.58 1.58
CA PHE A 109 16.73 -17.53 0.65
C PHE A 109 17.69 -16.32 0.55
N LYS A 110 18.01 -15.93 -0.69
CA LYS A 110 18.51 -14.58 -1.03
C LYS A 110 17.34 -13.59 -0.97
N ARG A 111 17.58 -12.43 -0.35
CA ARG A 111 16.61 -11.34 -0.17
C ARG A 111 15.98 -10.89 -1.51
N PRO A 112 14.69 -10.52 -1.55
CA PRO A 112 14.04 -9.88 -2.70
C PRO A 112 14.47 -8.41 -2.89
N ALA A 113 15.74 -8.09 -2.66
CA ALA A 113 16.32 -6.79 -3.05
C ALA A 113 16.45 -6.65 -4.59
N ASP A 114 16.23 -7.74 -5.32
CA ASP A 114 16.33 -7.79 -6.79
C ASP A 114 15.12 -7.16 -7.51
N PHE A 115 14.06 -6.78 -6.79
CA PHE A 115 12.87 -6.17 -7.41
C PHE A 115 13.16 -4.81 -8.08
N LEU A 116 14.08 -4.02 -7.52
CA LEU A 116 14.50 -2.75 -8.13
C LEU A 116 15.59 -2.92 -9.21
N GLN A 117 16.36 -4.01 -9.15
CA GLN A 117 17.40 -4.31 -10.15
C GLN A 117 16.81 -4.89 -11.44
N MET A 118 15.68 -5.61 -11.35
CA MET A 118 14.99 -6.14 -12.52
C MET A 118 14.31 -5.07 -13.39
N PHE A 119 14.00 -3.90 -12.82
CA PHE A 119 13.52 -2.74 -13.58
C PHE A 119 14.65 -2.00 -14.34
N LYS A 120 15.92 -2.19 -13.94
CA LYS A 120 17.08 -1.57 -14.61
C LYS A 120 17.79 -2.47 -15.63
N SER A 121 17.55 -3.78 -15.61
CA SER A 121 18.19 -4.73 -16.54
C SER A 121 17.59 -4.72 -17.96
N LYS A 122 16.45 -4.04 -18.19
CA LYS A 122 15.80 -3.94 -19.51
C LYS A 122 16.60 -3.22 -20.60
N VAL A 123 17.77 -2.64 -20.29
CA VAL A 123 18.64 -2.01 -21.30
C VAL A 123 19.74 -2.96 -21.80
N SER A 124 20.03 -4.07 -21.11
CA SER A 124 21.12 -4.98 -21.53
C SER A 124 20.65 -6.13 -22.43
N ASP A 125 19.39 -6.56 -22.34
CA ASP A 125 18.89 -7.71 -23.11
C ASP A 125 18.56 -7.37 -24.58
N VAL A 126 18.35 -6.09 -24.90
CA VAL A 126 18.12 -5.63 -26.29
C VAL A 126 19.39 -5.77 -27.15
N VAL A 127 20.57 -5.88 -26.54
CA VAL A 127 21.86 -5.97 -27.24
C VAL A 127 22.17 -7.41 -27.72
N LEU A 128 21.44 -8.43 -27.25
CA LEU A 128 21.73 -9.85 -27.53
C LEU A 128 20.74 -10.56 -28.46
N GLY A 129 19.82 -9.83 -29.11
CA GLY A 129 18.95 -10.39 -30.15
C GLY A 129 18.02 -11.52 -29.68
N LYS A 130 17.80 -11.67 -28.37
CA LYS A 130 16.77 -12.56 -27.83
C LYS A 130 15.40 -11.97 -28.19
N GLU A 131 14.57 -12.76 -28.85
CA GLU A 131 13.17 -12.43 -29.11
C GLU A 131 12.52 -11.94 -27.81
N LYS A 132 11.66 -10.92 -27.93
CA LYS A 132 10.92 -10.42 -26.77
C LYS A 132 10.22 -11.60 -26.13
N PRO A 133 10.35 -11.77 -24.81
CA PRO A 133 9.64 -12.85 -24.15
C PRO A 133 8.15 -12.75 -24.42
N VAL A 134 7.52 -13.90 -24.65
CA VAL A 134 6.08 -13.99 -24.91
C VAL A 134 5.32 -13.38 -23.73
N GLU A 135 4.50 -12.37 -24.01
CA GLU A 135 3.65 -11.68 -23.04
C GLU A 135 2.19 -12.08 -23.27
N GLU A 136 1.42 -12.18 -22.18
CA GLU A 136 -0.03 -12.37 -22.27
C GLU A 136 -0.65 -11.13 -22.91
N SER A 137 -1.35 -11.29 -24.03
CA SER A 137 -2.00 -10.19 -24.77
C SER A 137 -3.50 -10.42 -24.94
N THR A 138 -4.12 -11.12 -23.98
CA THR A 138 -5.59 -11.26 -23.98
C THR A 138 -6.24 -9.87 -23.81
N PRO A 139 -7.35 -9.58 -24.51
CA PRO A 139 -8.03 -8.29 -24.39
C PRO A 139 -8.41 -7.93 -22.94
N GLU A 140 -8.78 -8.94 -22.15
CA GLU A 140 -9.13 -8.80 -20.73
C GLU A 140 -7.92 -8.39 -19.89
N TYR A 141 -6.76 -9.00 -20.12
CA TYR A 141 -5.54 -8.68 -19.38
C TYR A 141 -4.97 -7.31 -19.77
N GLU A 142 -5.04 -6.92 -21.03
CA GLU A 142 -4.63 -5.57 -21.45
C GLU A 142 -5.53 -4.48 -20.84
N LYS A 143 -6.84 -4.72 -20.74
CA LYS A 143 -7.77 -3.82 -20.02
C LYS A 143 -7.39 -3.70 -18.54
N LEU A 144 -7.11 -4.83 -17.88
CA LEU A 144 -6.67 -4.87 -16.49
C LEU A 144 -5.37 -4.06 -16.29
N LYS A 145 -4.37 -4.32 -17.14
CA LYS A 145 -3.08 -3.65 -17.11
C LYS A 145 -3.23 -2.15 -17.25
N ASN A 146 -3.98 -1.69 -18.26
CA ASN A 146 -4.24 -0.27 -18.48
C ASN A 146 -4.95 0.38 -17.28
N TYR A 147 -6.00 -0.28 -16.75
CA TYR A 147 -6.69 0.20 -15.55
C TYR A 147 -5.75 0.38 -14.36
N ILE A 148 -4.87 -0.60 -14.08
CA ILE A 148 -3.94 -0.53 -12.95
C ILE A 148 -2.91 0.59 -13.12
N PHE A 149 -2.39 0.82 -14.34
CA PHE A 149 -1.47 1.93 -14.62
C PHE A 149 -2.14 3.30 -14.51
N GLU A 150 -3.36 3.46 -15.03
CA GLU A 150 -4.12 4.71 -14.87
C GLU A 150 -4.47 4.97 -13.40
N LEU A 151 -4.88 3.93 -12.68
CA LEU A 151 -5.19 4.03 -11.26
C LEU A 151 -3.98 4.48 -10.44
N GLU A 152 -2.79 3.93 -10.71
CA GLU A 152 -1.55 4.37 -10.07
C GLU A 152 -1.30 5.86 -10.28
N ASN A 153 -1.40 6.32 -11.52
CA ASN A 153 -1.17 7.72 -11.86
C ASN A 153 -2.15 8.65 -11.12
N HIS A 154 -3.43 8.30 -11.11
CA HIS A 154 -4.46 9.09 -10.44
C HIS A 154 -4.26 9.11 -8.92
N LEU A 155 -4.01 7.96 -8.30
CA LEU A 155 -3.78 7.88 -6.84
C LEU A 155 -2.50 8.61 -6.44
N ALA A 156 -1.41 8.47 -7.21
CA ALA A 156 -0.15 9.13 -6.91
C ALA A 156 -0.26 10.66 -7.03
N GLU A 157 -0.94 11.18 -8.06
CA GLU A 157 -1.14 12.61 -8.19
C GLU A 157 -2.09 13.15 -7.11
N ALA A 158 -3.15 12.41 -6.76
CA ALA A 158 -4.05 12.76 -5.66
C ALA A 158 -3.32 12.81 -4.31
N GLN A 159 -2.54 11.78 -3.98
CA GLN A 159 -1.72 11.71 -2.76
C GLN A 159 -0.74 12.90 -2.70
N LYS A 160 -0.07 13.21 -3.81
CA LYS A 160 0.85 14.33 -3.89
C LYS A 160 0.14 15.68 -3.66
N GLN A 161 -1.06 15.88 -4.21
CA GLN A 161 -1.83 17.10 -3.95
C GLN A 161 -2.34 17.16 -2.51
N ALA A 162 -2.78 16.03 -1.93
CA ALA A 162 -3.17 15.95 -0.53
C ALA A 162 -2.01 16.33 0.41
N TYR A 163 -0.82 15.80 0.16
CA TYR A 163 0.38 16.15 0.93
C TYR A 163 0.78 17.62 0.78
N ARG A 164 0.64 18.18 -0.44
CA ARG A 164 0.86 19.62 -0.66
C ARG A 164 -0.12 20.47 0.15
N LEU A 165 -1.38 20.06 0.25
CA LEU A 165 -2.39 20.77 1.04
C LEU A 165 -2.06 20.73 2.54
N VAL A 166 -1.67 19.56 3.07
CA VAL A 166 -1.18 19.42 4.46
C VAL A 166 -0.07 20.44 4.72
N LYS A 167 0.95 20.47 3.85
CA LYS A 167 2.06 21.42 3.99
C LYS A 167 1.59 22.88 3.96
N ARG A 168 0.68 23.24 3.06
CA ARG A 168 0.13 24.60 2.97
C ARG A 168 -0.64 25.02 4.21
N HIS A 169 -1.44 24.13 4.78
CA HIS A 169 -2.14 24.40 6.04
C HIS A 169 -1.17 24.61 7.20
N ARG A 170 -0.09 23.81 7.27
CA ARG A 170 0.96 23.99 8.28
C ARG A 170 1.68 25.33 8.15
N GLU A 171 2.06 25.70 6.93
CA GLU A 171 2.70 26.98 6.62
C GLU A 171 1.79 28.17 6.95
N LEU A 172 0.52 28.14 6.50
CA LEU A 172 -0.44 29.20 6.79
C LEU A 172 -0.71 29.31 8.30
N GLY A 173 -0.83 28.17 8.98
CA GLY A 173 -0.97 28.14 10.44
C GLY A 173 0.20 28.83 11.12
N GLN A 174 1.44 28.53 10.72
CA GLN A 174 2.62 29.21 11.25
C GLN A 174 2.59 30.73 10.98
N SER A 175 2.28 31.15 9.76
CA SER A 175 2.20 32.58 9.42
C SER A 175 1.14 33.33 10.23
N LEU A 176 -0.03 32.72 10.50
CA LEU A 176 -1.04 33.33 11.36
C LEU A 176 -0.59 33.43 12.83
N ALA A 177 0.17 32.45 13.34
CA ALA A 177 0.73 32.56 14.68
C ALA A 177 1.76 33.71 14.78
N GLU A 178 2.62 33.86 13.78
CA GLU A 178 3.61 34.94 13.73
C GLU A 178 2.93 36.31 13.58
N PHE A 179 1.95 36.41 12.68
CA PHE A 179 1.13 37.61 12.52
C PHE A 179 0.40 37.97 13.81
N GLY A 180 -0.21 36.99 14.47
CA GLY A 180 -0.95 37.21 15.70
C GLY A 180 -0.09 37.77 16.84
N LYS A 181 1.16 37.31 16.95
CA LYS A 181 2.14 37.88 17.88
C LYS A 181 2.55 39.29 17.49
N ALA A 182 2.86 39.51 16.21
CA ALA A 182 3.32 40.80 15.71
C ALA A 182 2.25 41.90 15.90
N ILE A 183 0.99 41.61 15.60
CA ILE A 183 -0.09 42.61 15.73
C ILE A 183 -0.39 42.94 17.19
N LYS A 184 -0.27 41.98 18.11
CA LYS A 184 -0.35 42.25 19.56
C LYS A 184 0.75 43.19 20.02
N LEU A 185 1.99 42.97 19.57
CA LEU A 185 3.12 43.85 19.90
C LEU A 185 2.91 45.25 19.34
N LEU A 186 2.39 45.36 18.10
CA LEU A 186 2.04 46.65 17.52
C LEU A 186 0.96 47.36 18.36
N GLY A 187 -0.09 46.64 18.76
CA GLY A 187 -1.14 47.19 19.62
C GLY A 187 -0.60 47.75 20.93
N ALA A 188 0.35 47.06 21.56
CA ALA A 188 0.99 47.51 22.80
C ALA A 188 1.83 48.80 22.61
N CYS A 189 2.35 49.06 21.41
CA CYS A 189 3.06 50.30 21.10
C CYS A 189 2.12 51.49 20.90
N GLU A 190 0.93 51.27 20.32
CA GLU A 190 -0.06 52.31 20.02
C GLU A 190 -0.88 52.74 21.26
N GLY A 191 -1.18 51.80 22.16
CA GLY A 191 -1.97 52.05 23.37
C GLY A 191 -3.48 52.19 23.15
N ASP A 192 -4.18 52.59 24.22
CA ASP A 192 -5.61 52.94 24.27
C ASP A 192 -6.57 51.91 23.62
N MET A 193 -7.32 52.33 22.60
CA MET A 193 -8.32 51.52 21.91
C MET A 193 -7.67 50.57 20.91
N MET A 194 -6.56 50.99 20.30
CA MET A 194 -5.82 50.21 19.29
C MET A 194 -5.16 48.99 19.92
N GLU A 195 -4.63 49.10 21.14
CA GLU A 195 -4.11 47.97 21.90
C GLU A 195 -5.15 46.85 22.05
N LYS A 196 -6.38 47.22 22.41
CA LYS A 196 -7.47 46.25 22.63
C LYS A 196 -7.89 45.57 21.33
N VAL A 197 -8.06 46.33 20.25
CA VAL A 197 -8.50 45.79 18.96
C VAL A 197 -7.43 44.91 18.33
N PHE A 198 -6.18 45.36 18.29
CA PHE A 198 -5.08 44.58 17.75
C PHE A 198 -4.78 43.34 18.60
N SER A 199 -4.94 43.42 19.92
CA SER A 199 -4.83 42.25 20.79
C SER A 199 -5.88 41.18 20.46
N GLU A 200 -7.09 41.60 20.13
CA GLU A 200 -8.15 40.68 19.74
C GLU A 200 -7.92 40.08 18.34
N VAL A 201 -7.52 40.90 17.36
CA VAL A 201 -7.11 40.44 16.03
C VAL A 201 -6.02 39.37 16.15
N GLY A 202 -5.00 39.65 16.95
CA GLY A 202 -3.90 38.71 17.16
C GLY A 202 -4.36 37.43 17.84
N SER A 203 -5.25 37.53 18.83
CA SER A 203 -5.80 36.36 19.52
C SER A 203 -6.65 35.47 18.61
N LYS A 204 -7.45 36.05 17.71
CA LYS A 204 -8.18 35.28 16.70
C LYS A 204 -7.23 34.65 15.69
N SER A 205 -6.18 35.35 15.27
CA SER A 205 -5.19 34.81 14.35
C SER A 205 -4.43 33.60 14.94
N GLU A 206 -3.97 33.70 16.19
CA GLU A 206 -3.35 32.57 16.90
C GLU A 206 -4.32 31.39 17.09
N MET A 207 -5.59 31.67 17.37
CA MET A 207 -6.62 30.63 17.46
C MET A 207 -6.83 29.91 16.12
N LEU A 208 -6.89 30.65 15.02
CA LEU A 208 -6.97 30.08 13.67
C LEU A 208 -5.71 29.30 13.29
N SER A 209 -4.54 29.76 13.71
CA SER A 209 -3.29 29.01 13.56
C SER A 209 -3.40 27.60 14.15
N ILE A 210 -3.88 27.48 15.39
CA ILE A 210 -4.06 26.18 16.05
C ILE A 210 -5.05 25.30 15.29
N LYS A 211 -6.16 25.87 14.80
CA LYS A 211 -7.15 25.13 14.00
C LYS A 211 -6.58 24.63 12.68
N LEU A 212 -5.80 25.45 11.96
CA LEU A 212 -5.12 25.06 10.73
C LEU A 212 -4.12 23.94 10.95
N GLN A 213 -3.31 24.01 12.01
CA GLN A 213 -2.34 22.95 12.33
C GLN A 213 -3.06 21.62 12.62
N ARG A 214 -4.13 21.66 13.42
CA ARG A 214 -4.95 20.47 13.70
C ARG A 214 -5.59 19.89 12.45
N GLU A 215 -6.12 20.75 11.57
CA GLU A 215 -6.70 20.29 10.31
C GLU A 215 -5.63 19.71 9.39
N ALA A 216 -4.42 20.28 9.36
CA ALA A 216 -3.31 19.71 8.61
C ALA A 216 -2.95 18.29 9.09
N ASP A 217 -2.94 18.06 10.41
CA ASP A 217 -2.72 16.72 10.96
C ASP A 217 -3.87 15.78 10.59
N ASN A 218 -5.13 16.21 10.72
CA ASN A 218 -6.27 15.41 10.29
C ASN A 218 -6.20 15.04 8.81
N LEU A 219 -5.84 15.98 7.94
CA LEU A 219 -5.65 15.75 6.51
C LEU A 219 -4.52 14.74 6.24
N LEU A 220 -3.43 14.81 7.02
CA LEU A 220 -2.33 13.86 6.88
C LEU A 220 -2.77 12.43 7.22
N PHE A 221 -3.36 12.24 8.39
CA PHE A 221 -3.72 10.90 8.89
C PHE A 221 -4.94 10.31 8.18
N ASN A 222 -5.95 11.11 7.86
CA ASN A 222 -7.25 10.60 7.42
C ASN A 222 -7.55 10.79 5.93
N PHE A 223 -6.67 11.49 5.18
CA PHE A 223 -6.86 11.70 3.75
C PHE A 223 -5.61 11.36 2.94
N GLU A 224 -4.46 11.94 3.29
CA GLU A 224 -3.20 11.73 2.57
C GLU A 224 -2.65 10.31 2.73
N GLU A 225 -2.49 9.80 3.97
CA GLU A 225 -1.98 8.43 4.16
C GLU A 225 -2.91 7.35 3.60
N PRO A 226 -4.24 7.42 3.70
CA PRO A 226 -5.11 6.48 2.99
C PRO A 226 -4.86 6.47 1.48
N LEU A 227 -4.70 7.62 0.82
CA LEU A 227 -4.33 7.68 -0.59
C LEU A 227 -2.96 7.03 -0.84
N LYS A 228 -1.98 7.32 0.01
CA LYS A 228 -0.62 6.77 -0.06
C LYS A 228 -0.59 5.26 0.14
N ASP A 229 -1.40 4.74 1.04
CA ASP A 229 -1.59 3.30 1.25
C ASP A 229 -2.15 2.63 -0.01
N TYR A 230 -3.15 3.22 -0.67
CA TYR A 230 -3.64 2.70 -1.95
C TYR A 230 -2.61 2.79 -3.10
N VAL A 231 -1.75 3.81 -3.12
CA VAL A 231 -0.59 3.85 -4.04
C VAL A 231 0.34 2.65 -3.80
N ARG A 232 0.58 2.29 -2.53
CA ARG A 232 1.37 1.10 -2.19
C ARG A 232 0.63 -0.19 -2.55
N ALA A 233 -0.69 -0.26 -2.35
CA ALA A 233 -1.49 -1.43 -2.69
C ALA A 233 -1.46 -1.74 -4.20
N VAL A 234 -1.41 -0.71 -5.05
CA VAL A 234 -1.20 -0.89 -6.50
C VAL A 234 0.15 -1.57 -6.80
N GLN A 235 1.20 -1.35 -6.00
CA GLN A 235 2.45 -2.09 -6.14
C GLN A 235 2.29 -3.57 -5.81
N SER A 236 1.49 -3.91 -4.79
CA SER A 236 1.14 -5.30 -4.50
C SER A 236 0.41 -5.96 -5.68
N ILE A 237 -0.52 -5.26 -6.32
CA ILE A 237 -1.21 -5.76 -7.52
C ILE A 237 -0.21 -6.01 -8.66
N LYS A 238 0.73 -5.09 -8.88
CA LYS A 238 1.78 -5.24 -9.89
C LYS A 238 2.73 -6.41 -9.60
N ALA A 239 3.02 -6.70 -8.33
CA ALA A 239 3.78 -7.88 -7.96
C ALA A 239 3.03 -9.16 -8.34
N THR A 240 1.72 -9.22 -8.09
CA THR A 240 0.86 -10.34 -8.53
C THR A 240 0.75 -10.44 -10.06
N MET A 241 0.74 -9.31 -10.78
CA MET A 241 0.82 -9.30 -12.25
C MET A 241 2.13 -9.93 -12.76
N MET A 242 3.23 -9.70 -12.05
CA MET A 242 4.53 -10.31 -12.37
C MET A 242 4.53 -11.82 -12.12
N ASP A 243 3.94 -12.27 -11.00
CA ASP A 243 3.73 -13.69 -10.73
C ASP A 243 2.88 -14.36 -11.84
N ARG A 244 1.79 -13.69 -12.28
CA ARG A 244 0.96 -14.14 -13.41
C ARG A 244 1.76 -14.21 -14.71
N ALA A 245 2.56 -13.19 -15.03
CA ALA A 245 3.37 -13.17 -16.24
C ALA A 245 4.41 -14.32 -16.25
N ASN A 246 5.01 -14.62 -15.10
CA ASN A 246 5.93 -15.75 -14.96
C ASN A 246 5.22 -17.10 -15.15
N ALA A 247 4.05 -17.29 -14.52
CA ALA A 247 3.25 -18.49 -14.67
C ALA A 247 2.75 -18.67 -16.13
N PHE A 248 2.35 -17.57 -16.77
CA PHE A 248 1.96 -17.59 -18.18
C PHE A 248 3.08 -18.05 -19.09
N ARG A 249 4.30 -17.51 -18.90
CA ARG A 249 5.46 -17.91 -19.71
C ARG A 249 5.77 -19.40 -19.53
N GLN A 250 5.83 -19.87 -18.29
CA GLN A 250 6.09 -21.28 -18.00
C GLN A 250 5.03 -22.19 -18.64
N HIS A 251 3.75 -21.84 -18.50
CA HIS A 251 2.65 -22.54 -19.13
C HIS A 251 2.77 -22.57 -20.66
N PHE A 252 3.04 -21.41 -21.28
CA PHE A 252 3.17 -21.29 -22.72
C PHE A 252 4.33 -22.13 -23.27
N ASP A 253 5.50 -22.04 -22.66
CA ASP A 253 6.70 -22.75 -23.10
C ASP A 253 6.49 -24.28 -23.03
N LEU A 254 5.95 -24.79 -21.91
CA LEU A 254 5.67 -26.22 -21.73
C LEU A 254 4.58 -26.72 -22.67
N ASP A 255 3.53 -25.94 -22.93
CA ASP A 255 2.47 -26.34 -23.87
C ASP A 255 2.99 -26.39 -25.33
N GLN A 256 3.86 -25.47 -25.73
CA GLN A 256 4.51 -25.53 -27.05
C GLN A 256 5.42 -26.76 -27.18
N GLU A 257 6.25 -27.03 -26.16
CA GLU A 257 7.12 -28.21 -26.14
C GLU A 257 6.31 -29.50 -26.16
N ARG A 258 5.22 -29.58 -25.38
CA ARG A 258 4.27 -30.70 -25.37
C ARG A 258 3.69 -30.95 -26.76
N LYS A 259 3.17 -29.91 -27.43
CA LYS A 259 2.59 -30.03 -28.78
C LYS A 259 3.63 -30.47 -29.82
N TYR A 260 4.84 -29.94 -29.74
CA TYR A 260 5.93 -30.35 -30.63
C TYR A 260 6.32 -31.82 -30.43
N LYS A 261 6.44 -32.26 -29.17
CA LYS A 261 6.78 -33.64 -28.82
C LYS A 261 5.66 -34.62 -29.18
N GLU A 262 4.39 -34.22 -29.04
CA GLU A 262 3.21 -34.99 -29.46
C GLU A 262 3.25 -35.32 -30.96
N LEU A 263 3.46 -34.30 -31.81
CA LEU A 263 3.57 -34.48 -33.27
C LEU A 263 4.75 -35.38 -33.68
N ASN A 264 5.87 -35.28 -32.96
CA ASN A 264 7.03 -36.12 -33.24
C ASN A 264 6.82 -37.57 -32.77
N LEU A 265 6.15 -37.78 -31.64
CA LEU A 265 5.82 -39.10 -31.13
C LEU A 265 4.88 -39.87 -32.06
N GLU A 266 3.89 -39.18 -32.64
CA GLU A 266 3.00 -39.76 -33.67
C GLU A 266 3.78 -40.28 -34.88
N LYS A 267 4.78 -39.53 -35.34
CA LYS A 267 5.67 -39.95 -36.45
C LYS A 267 6.56 -41.13 -36.02
N LEU A 268 7.12 -41.07 -34.81
CA LEU A 268 8.05 -42.08 -34.30
C LEU A 268 7.39 -43.46 -34.17
N LYS A 269 6.10 -43.49 -33.83
CA LYS A 269 5.28 -44.71 -33.70
C LYS A 269 5.36 -45.62 -34.93
N PHE A 270 5.43 -45.02 -36.12
CA PHE A 270 5.48 -45.75 -37.39
C PHE A 270 6.92 -46.01 -37.89
N MET A 271 7.91 -45.25 -37.41
CA MET A 271 9.28 -45.29 -37.91
C MET A 271 10.23 -46.15 -37.05
N ASN A 272 10.08 -46.16 -35.73
CA ASN A 272 10.98 -46.88 -34.84
C ASN A 272 10.29 -47.30 -33.52
N PRO A 273 9.68 -48.51 -33.47
CA PRO A 273 8.93 -48.98 -32.30
C PRO A 273 9.75 -49.18 -31.02
N GLU A 274 11.04 -49.46 -31.14
CA GLU A 274 11.91 -49.70 -29.97
C GLU A 274 12.18 -48.40 -29.20
N LYS A 275 12.39 -47.28 -29.90
CA LYS A 275 12.57 -45.94 -29.30
C LYS A 275 11.26 -45.27 -28.90
N TYR A 276 10.12 -45.80 -29.36
CA TYR A 276 8.80 -45.25 -29.07
C TYR A 276 8.46 -45.32 -27.58
N ALA A 277 8.78 -46.44 -26.91
CA ALA A 277 8.43 -46.62 -25.50
C ALA A 277 9.14 -45.60 -24.57
N GLU A 278 10.40 -45.29 -24.84
CA GLU A 278 11.16 -44.28 -24.09
C GLU A 278 10.61 -42.88 -24.34
N ALA A 279 10.41 -42.51 -25.61
CA ALA A 279 9.85 -41.22 -26.00
C ALA A 279 8.41 -41.00 -25.48
N GLU A 280 7.61 -42.07 -25.41
CA GLU A 280 6.25 -42.05 -24.84
C GLU A 280 6.28 -41.78 -23.33
N SER A 281 7.24 -42.37 -22.60
CA SER A 281 7.41 -42.13 -21.17
C SER A 281 7.77 -40.67 -20.90
N GLU A 282 8.77 -40.13 -21.61
CA GLU A 282 9.16 -38.72 -21.45
C GLU A 282 8.04 -37.74 -21.87
N PHE A 283 7.26 -38.08 -22.90
CA PHE A 283 6.10 -37.27 -23.29
C PHE A 283 5.05 -37.25 -22.19
N ARG A 284 4.83 -38.38 -21.50
CA ARG A 284 3.88 -38.46 -20.39
C ARG A 284 4.28 -37.54 -19.23
N GLU A 285 5.56 -37.48 -18.89
CA GLU A 285 6.10 -36.57 -17.87
C GLU A 285 5.92 -35.10 -18.29
N LEU A 286 6.36 -34.73 -19.51
CA LEU A 286 6.20 -33.37 -20.03
C LEU A 286 4.72 -32.94 -20.10
N LYS A 287 3.83 -33.87 -20.45
CA LYS A 287 2.39 -33.61 -20.45
C LYS A 287 1.87 -33.33 -19.03
N ALA A 288 2.30 -34.09 -18.03
CA ALA A 288 1.92 -33.86 -16.64
C ALA A 288 2.41 -32.49 -16.14
N ASP A 289 3.66 -32.14 -16.44
CA ASP A 289 4.26 -30.84 -16.08
C ASP A 289 3.53 -29.67 -16.77
N SER A 290 3.20 -29.82 -18.05
CA SER A 290 2.44 -28.84 -18.82
C SER A 290 1.04 -28.64 -18.23
N GLU A 291 0.33 -29.72 -17.90
CA GLU A 291 -1.00 -29.65 -17.26
C GLU A 291 -0.94 -29.00 -15.87
N GLU A 292 0.10 -29.26 -15.08
CA GLU A 292 0.30 -28.60 -13.79
C GLU A 292 0.58 -27.10 -13.96
N ALA A 293 1.40 -26.70 -14.93
CA ALA A 293 1.67 -25.31 -15.25
C ALA A 293 0.41 -24.56 -15.72
N THR A 294 -0.43 -25.19 -16.55
CA THR A 294 -1.75 -24.64 -16.93
C THR A 294 -2.60 -24.39 -15.70
N LYS A 295 -2.76 -25.38 -14.82
CA LYS A 295 -3.56 -25.25 -13.59
C LYS A 295 -3.06 -24.12 -12.68
N LYS A 296 -1.74 -23.98 -12.52
CA LYS A 296 -1.13 -22.89 -11.74
C LYS A 296 -1.43 -21.52 -12.35
N PHE A 297 -1.27 -21.37 -13.65
CA PHE A 297 -1.60 -20.12 -14.35
C PHE A 297 -3.08 -19.78 -14.22
N GLU A 298 -3.99 -20.71 -14.53
CA GLU A 298 -5.44 -20.51 -14.42
C GLU A 298 -5.88 -20.18 -12.99
N HIS A 299 -5.26 -20.81 -11.99
CA HIS A 299 -5.53 -20.52 -10.58
C HIS A 299 -5.17 -19.07 -10.23
N ILE A 300 -3.99 -18.60 -10.65
CA ILE A 300 -3.56 -17.20 -10.44
C ILE A 300 -4.51 -16.23 -11.16
N VAL A 301 -4.89 -16.53 -12.41
CA VAL A 301 -5.83 -15.69 -13.19
C VAL A 301 -7.15 -15.54 -12.44
N ARG A 302 -7.71 -16.65 -11.95
CA ARG A 302 -8.97 -16.66 -11.22
C ARG A 302 -8.87 -15.84 -9.92
N LEU A 303 -7.89 -16.14 -9.07
CA LEU A 303 -7.72 -15.42 -7.80
C LEU A 303 -7.49 -13.92 -8.02
N MET A 304 -6.68 -13.56 -9.02
CA MET A 304 -6.40 -12.16 -9.32
C MET A 304 -7.68 -11.39 -9.72
N ASN A 305 -8.60 -12.02 -10.43
CA ASN A 305 -9.90 -11.41 -10.78
C ASN A 305 -10.80 -11.22 -9.55
N GLU A 306 -10.86 -12.22 -8.66
CA GLU A 306 -11.61 -12.15 -7.40
C GLU A 306 -11.04 -11.07 -6.47
N GLU A 307 -9.71 -10.99 -6.37
CA GLU A 307 -9.01 -9.99 -5.56
C GLU A 307 -9.14 -8.58 -6.15
N LEU A 308 -9.21 -8.43 -7.47
CA LEU A 308 -9.49 -7.14 -8.10
C LEU A 308 -10.88 -6.62 -7.72
N ALA A 309 -11.90 -7.49 -7.75
CA ALA A 309 -13.24 -7.11 -7.33
C ALA A 309 -13.26 -6.65 -5.87
N ARG A 310 -12.64 -7.44 -4.96
CA ARG A 310 -12.54 -7.06 -3.54
C ARG A 310 -11.77 -5.76 -3.33
N PHE A 311 -10.65 -5.59 -4.02
CA PHE A 311 -9.85 -4.37 -3.97
C PHE A 311 -10.68 -3.16 -4.41
N GLN A 312 -11.47 -3.27 -5.48
CA GLN A 312 -12.31 -2.18 -5.95
C GLN A 312 -13.41 -1.81 -4.94
N GLU A 313 -14.06 -2.80 -4.33
CA GLU A 313 -15.07 -2.59 -3.28
C GLU A 313 -14.44 -1.89 -2.06
N GLN A 314 -13.35 -2.44 -1.54
CA GLN A 314 -12.66 -1.89 -0.38
C GLN A 314 -12.13 -0.48 -0.66
N LYS A 315 -11.48 -0.27 -1.81
CA LYS A 315 -11.00 1.06 -2.23
C LYS A 315 -12.13 2.07 -2.29
N THR A 316 -13.28 1.68 -2.81
CA THR A 316 -14.42 2.60 -2.95
C THR A 316 -14.97 3.00 -1.59
N ALA A 317 -15.07 2.05 -0.65
CA ALA A 317 -15.49 2.35 0.72
C ALA A 317 -14.48 3.25 1.46
N ASP A 318 -13.21 2.85 1.49
CA ASP A 318 -12.17 3.55 2.24
C ASP A 318 -11.90 4.96 1.70
N ILE A 319 -11.74 5.09 0.38
CA ILE A 319 -11.54 6.39 -0.26
C ILE A 319 -12.80 7.26 -0.13
N GLY A 320 -14.00 6.65 -0.23
CA GLY A 320 -15.26 7.36 -0.02
C GLY A 320 -15.33 8.01 1.37
N LEU A 321 -14.95 7.27 2.42
CA LEU A 321 -14.86 7.79 3.78
C LEU A 321 -13.79 8.90 3.90
N ALA A 322 -12.61 8.70 3.31
CA ALA A 322 -11.53 9.69 3.35
C ALA A 322 -11.95 11.02 2.70
N PHE A 323 -12.63 10.98 1.55
CA PHE A 323 -13.15 12.19 0.88
C PHE A 323 -14.29 12.85 1.67
N HIS A 324 -15.13 12.06 2.35
CA HIS A 324 -16.18 12.60 3.20
C HIS A 324 -15.60 13.38 4.39
N GLU A 325 -14.66 12.77 5.13
CA GLU A 325 -14.01 13.43 6.26
C GLU A 325 -13.16 14.62 5.81
N PHE A 326 -12.50 14.53 4.65
CA PHE A 326 -11.84 15.67 4.01
C PHE A 326 -12.81 16.85 3.82
N ALA A 327 -13.92 16.64 3.12
CA ALA A 327 -14.88 17.70 2.81
C ALA A 327 -15.45 18.34 4.09
N LYS A 328 -15.75 17.51 5.09
CA LYS A 328 -16.26 17.95 6.40
C LYS A 328 -15.23 18.77 7.18
N GLY A 329 -13.97 18.33 7.20
CA GLY A 329 -12.87 19.05 7.82
C GLY A 329 -12.64 20.42 7.18
N GLN A 330 -12.60 20.47 5.84
CA GLN A 330 -12.45 21.72 5.09
C GLN A 330 -13.62 22.69 5.31
N ALA A 331 -14.86 22.20 5.25
CA ALA A 331 -16.05 23.02 5.51
C ALA A 331 -16.05 23.60 6.93
N LYS A 332 -15.67 22.79 7.93
CA LYS A 332 -15.56 23.24 9.32
C LYS A 332 -14.48 24.30 9.49
N LEU A 333 -13.30 24.08 8.91
CA LEU A 333 -12.20 25.05 8.96
C LEU A 333 -12.60 26.38 8.30
N ALA A 334 -13.21 26.34 7.11
CA ALA A 334 -13.67 27.53 6.40
C ALA A 334 -14.69 28.32 7.22
N LYS A 335 -15.64 27.62 7.86
CA LYS A 335 -16.62 28.24 8.77
C LYS A 335 -15.92 28.89 9.96
N ASP A 336 -15.03 28.18 10.63
CA ASP A 336 -14.29 28.69 11.80
C ASP A 336 -13.49 29.96 11.44
N ILE A 337 -12.85 29.99 10.26
CA ILE A 337 -12.13 31.16 9.75
C ILE A 337 -13.09 32.34 9.54
N ALA A 338 -14.22 32.10 8.87
CA ALA A 338 -15.20 33.15 8.58
C ALA A 338 -15.79 33.74 9.88
N ASP A 339 -16.14 32.89 10.84
CA ASP A 339 -16.72 33.30 12.12
C ASP A 339 -15.70 34.08 12.97
N ALA A 340 -14.43 33.67 12.97
CA ALA A 340 -13.37 34.38 13.66
C ALA A 340 -13.20 35.81 13.14
N TRP A 341 -13.09 35.98 11.82
CA TRP A 341 -12.90 37.31 11.22
C TRP A 341 -14.15 38.19 11.30
N ARG A 342 -15.35 37.63 11.10
CA ARG A 342 -16.61 38.37 11.30
C ARG A 342 -16.75 38.89 12.72
N SER A 343 -16.30 38.14 13.73
CA SER A 343 -16.39 38.58 15.13
C SER A 343 -15.55 39.83 15.46
N ILE A 344 -14.56 40.13 14.63
CA ILE A 344 -13.68 41.30 14.80
C ILE A 344 -14.26 42.54 14.09
N LEU A 345 -14.97 42.35 12.98
CA LEU A 345 -15.41 43.42 12.08
C LEU A 345 -16.13 44.59 12.80
N PRO A 346 -17.11 44.36 13.69
CA PRO A 346 -17.81 45.45 14.37
C PRO A 346 -16.90 46.30 15.27
N LYS A 347 -15.82 45.71 15.78
CA LYS A 347 -14.86 46.39 16.67
C LYS A 347 -13.91 47.28 15.89
N LEU A 348 -13.52 46.84 14.69
CA LEU A 348 -12.74 47.66 13.75
C LEU A 348 -13.55 48.85 13.23
N GLU A 349 -14.84 48.63 12.92
CA GLU A 349 -15.75 49.70 12.48
C GLU A 349 -15.93 50.77 13.58
N ALA A 350 -16.08 50.35 14.84
CA ALA A 350 -16.17 51.27 15.97
C ALA A 350 -14.92 52.15 16.11
N CYS A 351 -13.73 51.60 15.82
CA CYS A 351 -12.48 52.35 15.82
C CYS A 351 -12.34 53.34 14.67
N SER A 352 -12.95 53.09 13.50
CA SER A 352 -12.84 54.03 12.36
C SER A 352 -13.79 55.22 12.44
N THR A 353 -14.80 55.14 13.32
CA THR A 353 -15.78 56.21 13.55
C THR A 353 -15.42 57.17 14.69
N SER A 354 -14.31 56.91 15.38
CA SER A 354 -13.68 57.82 16.35
C SER A 354 -12.48 58.50 15.70
#